data_AF-A0A7X5SBI6-F1
#
_entry.id   AF-A0A7X5SBI6-F1
#
_cell.length_a   1.000
_cell.length_b   1.000
_cell.length_c   1.000
_cell.angle_alpha   90.00
_cell.angle_beta   90.00
_cell.angle_gamma   90.00
#
_symmetry.space_group_name_H-M   'P 1'
#
loop_
_entity.id
_entity.type
_entity.pdbx_description
1 polymer ?
#
loop_
_entity_poly.entity_id
_entity_poly.type
_entity_poly.pdbx_seq_one_letter_code
_entity_poly.pdbx_strand_id
1 'polypeptide(L)' 'MHRLTVVQLLPALQSGGVERSTLEIAAALVRAGHRAVVVSAGGRLVQPLLEAGGEHL' A
#
# COMPACT_ATOMS: atom_id res chain seq x y z
N MET A 1 -16.63 11.73 -8.01
CA MET A 1 -15.15 11.68 -7.98
C MET A 1 -14.71 10.49 -8.83
N HIS A 2 -13.63 10.61 -9.62
CA HIS A 2 -13.13 9.49 -10.42
C HIS A 2 -12.33 8.52 -9.56
N ARG A 3 -12.44 7.22 -9.85
CA ARG A 3 -11.64 6.19 -9.18
C ARG A 3 -10.21 6.22 -9.70
N LEU A 4 -9.25 6.50 -8.83
CA LEU A 4 -7.83 6.48 -9.17
C LEU A 4 -7.24 5.08 -9.00
N THR A 5 -6.18 4.80 -9.76
CA THR A 5 -5.22 3.72 -9.47
C THR A 5 -3.90 4.37 -9.12
N VAL A 6 -3.40 4.12 -7.91
CA VAL A 6 -2.14 4.68 -7.41
C VAL A 6 -1.16 3.55 -7.17
N VAL A 7 0.05 3.71 -7.70
CA VAL A 7 1.15 2.75 -7.54
C VAL A 7 2.22 3.38 -6.66
N GLN A 8 2.62 2.68 -5.59
CA GLN A 8 3.74 3.06 -4.72
C GLN A 8 4.87 2.06 -4.94
N LEU A 9 6.07 2.55 -5.27
CA LEU A 9 7.25 1.71 -5.48
C LEU A 9 8.27 1.98 -4.37
N LEU A 10 8.72 0.91 -3.72
CA LEU A 10 9.76 0.97 -2.70
C LEU A 10 10.54 -0.35 -2.62
N PRO A 11 11.76 -0.37 -2.05
CA PRO A 11 12.58 -1.58 -2.04
C PRO A 11 11.94 -2.76 -1.30
N ALA A 12 11.35 -2.53 -0.13
CA ALA A 12 10.75 -3.57 0.72
C ALA A 12 9.63 -3.01 1.60
N LEU A 13 8.72 -3.87 2.05
CA LEU A 13 7.62 -3.55 2.95
C LEU A 13 7.90 -4.10 4.37
N GLN A 14 9.00 -3.65 4.97
CA GLN A 14 9.47 -4.10 6.29
C GLN A 14 8.81 -3.30 7.42
N SER A 15 9.52 -2.43 8.15
CA SER A 15 8.88 -1.64 9.22
C SER A 15 9.57 -0.30 9.50
N GLY A 16 10.24 0.26 8.49
CA GLY A 16 10.75 1.62 8.55
C GLY A 16 9.63 2.66 8.46
N GLY A 17 10.03 3.93 8.56
CA GLY A 17 9.08 5.05 8.48
C GLY A 17 8.36 5.12 7.14
N VAL A 18 9.09 4.90 6.04
CA VAL A 18 8.56 4.96 4.67
C VAL A 18 7.49 3.88 4.46
N GLU A 19 7.73 2.67 4.95
CA GLU A 19 6.86 1.52 4.78
C GLU A 19 5.55 1.67 5.58
N ARG A 20 5.64 2.25 6.79
CA ARG A 20 4.44 2.60 7.57
C ARG A 20 3.60 3.66 6.87
N SER A 21 4.21 4.74 6.37
CA SER A 21 3.48 5.76 5.61
C SER A 21 2.91 5.21 4.29
N THR A 22 3.64 4.31 3.63
CA THR A 22 3.16 3.58 2.43
C THR A 22 1.87 2.81 2.75
N LEU A 23 1.82 2.12 3.89
CA LEU A 23 0.64 1.41 4.35
C LEU A 23 -0.52 2.37 4.70
N GLU A 24 -0.24 3.46 5.41
CA GLU A 24 -1.25 4.47 5.80
C GLU A 24 -1.90 5.12 4.57
N ILE A 25 -1.09 5.50 3.58
CA ILE A 25 -1.56 6.08 2.32
C ILE A 25 -2.37 5.07 1.52
N ALA A 26 -1.88 3.82 1.38
CA ALA A 26 -2.62 2.77 0.67
C ALA A 26 -3.99 2.51 1.32
N ALA A 27 -4.03 2.41 2.65
CA ALA A 27 -5.28 2.22 3.38
C ALA A 27 -6.23 3.42 3.23
N ALA A 28 -5.72 4.65 3.20
CA ALA A 28 -6.52 5.85 2.97
C ALA A 28 -7.13 5.87 1.55
N LEU A 29 -6.34 5.49 0.54
CA LEU A 29 -6.79 5.38 -0.84
C LEU A 29 -7.91 4.33 -0.98
N VAL A 30 -7.74 3.16 -0.37
CA VAL A 30 -8.76 2.10 -0.38
C VAL A 30 -10.05 2.60 0.30
N ARG A 31 -9.96 3.23 1.47
CA ARG A 31 -11.13 3.82 2.16
C ARG A 31 -11.83 4.90 1.33
N ALA A 32 -11.09 5.64 0.50
CA ALA A 32 -11.65 6.62 -0.43
C ALA A 32 -12.25 5.99 -1.72
N GLY A 33 -12.24 4.66 -1.86
CA GLY A 33 -12.75 3.95 -3.04
C GLY A 33 -11.78 3.91 -4.21
N HIS A 34 -10.50 4.20 -3.99
CA HIS A 34 -9.44 4.11 -4.99
C HIS A 34 -8.73 2.75 -4.95
N ARG A 35 -8.02 2.42 -6.02
CA ARG A 35 -7.17 1.24 -6.09
C ARG A 35 -5.74 1.62 -5.68
N ALA A 36 -5.17 0.91 -4.71
CA ALA A 36 -3.81 1.12 -4.22
C ALA A 36 -2.96 -0.13 -4.47
N VAL A 37 -1.88 0.03 -5.22
CA VAL A 37 -0.92 -1.03 -5.56
C VAL A 37 0.43 -0.66 -4.97
N VAL A 38 1.07 -1.58 -4.28
CA VAL A 38 2.42 -1.40 -3.75
C VAL A 38 3.34 -2.42 -4.41
N VAL A 39 4.43 -1.96 -5.00
CA VAL A 39 5.44 -2.80 -5.63
C VAL A 39 6.68 -2.82 -4.74
N SER A 40 7.09 -3.99 -4.28
CA SER A 40 8.31 -4.12 -3.44
C SER A 40 8.81 -5.56 -3.37
N ALA A 41 10.00 -5.79 -2.82
CA ALA A 41 10.51 -7.14 -2.51
C ALA A 41 9.74 -7.86 -1.38
N GLY A 42 8.61 -7.31 -0.92
CA GLY A 42 7.78 -7.84 0.16
C GLY A 42 8.31 -7.51 1.55
N GLY A 43 7.76 -8.16 2.56
CA GLY A 43 8.13 -7.96 3.96
C GLY A 43 6.97 -8.12 4.94
N ARG A 44 7.24 -7.86 6.22
CA ARG A 44 6.28 -8.08 7.31
C ARG A 44 5.00 -7.24 7.22
N LEU A 45 5.01 -6.13 6.48
CA LEU A 45 3.82 -5.28 6.29
C LEU A 45 2.99 -5.66 5.06
N VAL A 46 3.37 -6.70 4.30
CA VAL A 46 2.56 -7.17 3.15
C VAL A 46 1.19 -7.64 3.63
N GLN A 47 1.13 -8.46 4.67
CA GLN A 47 -0.13 -8.95 5.20
C GLN A 47 -1.05 -7.81 5.69
N PRO A 48 -0.57 -6.84 6.49
CA PRO A 48 -1.32 -5.62 6.81
C PRO A 48 -1.81 -4.81 5.59
N LEU A 49 -1.02 -4.73 4.52
CA LEU A 49 -1.44 -4.06 3.28
C LEU A 49 -2.62 -4.76 2.62
N LEU A 50 -2.56 -6.10 2.52
CA LEU A 50 -3.64 -6.91 1.97
C LEU A 50 -4.91 -6.81 2.82
N GLU A 51 -4.77 -6.85 4.15
CA GLU A 51 -5.88 -6.67 5.10
C GLU A 51 -6.52 -5.28 5.01
N ALA A 52 -5.73 -4.26 4.67
CA ALA A 52 -6.23 -2.90 4.39
C ALA A 52 -6.90 -2.77 3.01
N GLY A 53 -6.95 -3.86 2.21
CA GLY A 53 -7.53 -3.89 0.86
C GLY A 53 -6.60 -3.36 -0.24
N GLY A 54 -5.32 -3.14 0.06
CA GLY A 54 -4.30 -2.82 -0.92
C GLY A 54 -3.81 -4.07 -1.67
N GLU A 55 -3.19 -3.86 -2.82
CA GLU A 55 -2.57 -4.91 -3.63
C GLU A 55 -1.04 -4.87 -3.48
N HIS A 56 -0.39 -6.04 -3.40
CA HIS A 56 1.07 -6.15 -3.40
C HIS A 56 1.54 -6.84 -4.68
N LEU A 57 2.58 -6.28 -5.30
CA LEU A 57 3.30 -6.80 -6.47
C LEU A 57 4.81 -6.86 -6.20
#